data_AF-A0A0G1JV08-F1
#
_entry.id   AF-A0A0G1JV08-F1
#
_cell.length_a   1.000
_cell.length_b   1.000
_cell.length_c   1.000
_cell.angle_alpha   90.00
_cell.angle_beta   90.00
_cell.angle_gamma   90.00
#
_symmetry.space_group_name_H-M   'P 1'
#
loop_
_entity.id
_entity.type
_entity.pdbx_description
1 polymer ?
#
loop_
_entity_poly.entity_id
_entity_poly.type
_entity_poly.pdbx_seq_one_letter_code
_entity_poly.pdbx_strand_id
1 'polypeptide(L)'
;MNFLANRYVASNGGHQGGKIKNHQERKIFLRWLYKTEHEILNIPKPDINIFLDMPVKISLRLIEKRGRMKDIHENKEHLVHAYYAYKDMIKMFQKDFLVIKCANKGKLRSKEDIHEEIWEKVKNKLGL
;
A
#
# COMPACT_ATOMS: atom_id res chain seq x y z
N MET A 1 20.85 -13.25 0.66
CA MET A 1 20.41 -12.61 1.92
C MET A 1 19.09 -11.93 1.64
N ASN A 2 18.05 -12.17 2.43
CA ASN A 2 16.70 -11.66 2.17
C ASN A 2 16.37 -10.55 3.17
N PHE A 3 15.78 -9.45 2.68
CA PHE A 3 15.35 -8.33 3.52
C PHE A 3 13.85 -8.16 3.45
N LEU A 4 13.22 -7.92 4.60
CA LEU A 4 11.81 -7.56 4.70
C LEU A 4 11.70 -6.23 5.44
N ALA A 5 11.14 -5.23 4.77
CA ALA A 5 10.93 -3.90 5.32
C ALA A 5 9.44 -3.60 5.48
N ASN A 6 9.07 -2.93 6.57
CA ASN A 6 7.73 -2.39 6.76
C ASN A 6 7.72 -0.92 6.36
N ARG A 7 6.85 -0.53 5.41
CA ARG A 7 6.68 0.85 4.93
C ARG A 7 7.92 1.46 4.28
N TYR A 8 8.36 0.85 3.18
CA TYR A 8 9.45 1.37 2.34
C TYR A 8 8.98 2.55 1.44
N VAL A 9 9.69 2.85 0.34
CA VAL A 9 9.40 3.96 -0.61
C VAL A 9 7.92 4.08 -0.98
N ALA A 10 7.25 2.96 -1.25
CA ALA A 10 5.82 2.92 -1.57
C ALA A 10 4.94 3.61 -0.50
N SER A 11 5.33 3.56 0.78
CA SER A 11 4.58 4.22 1.85
C SER A 11 4.65 5.74 1.78
N ASN A 12 5.74 6.30 1.25
CA ASN A 12 5.85 7.73 1.02
C ASN A 12 4.87 8.16 -0.09
N GLY A 13 4.77 7.37 -1.16
CA GLY A 13 3.82 7.57 -2.25
C GLY A 13 2.36 7.56 -1.79
N GLY A 14 1.98 6.59 -0.95
CA GLY A 14 0.64 6.55 -0.36
C GLY A 14 0.36 7.73 0.58
N HIS A 15 1.31 8.07 1.46
CA HIS A 15 1.11 9.13 2.46
C HIS A 15 1.08 10.54 1.85
N GLN A 16 2.08 10.90 1.06
CA GLN A 16 2.19 12.23 0.45
C GLN A 16 1.26 12.35 -0.76
N GLY A 17 1.15 11.31 -1.59
CA GLY A 17 0.22 11.29 -2.71
C GLY A 17 -1.23 11.44 -2.26
N GLY A 18 -1.59 10.91 -1.08
CA GLY A 18 -2.91 11.09 -0.48
C GLY A 18 -3.25 12.54 -0.13
N LYS A 19 -2.27 13.45 -0.03
CA LYS A 19 -2.50 14.88 0.20
C LYS A 19 -2.85 15.63 -1.09
N ILE A 20 -2.60 15.02 -2.25
CA ILE A 20 -2.81 15.63 -3.57
C ILE A 20 -4.18 15.21 -4.10
N LYS A 21 -5.16 16.11 -4.05
CA LYS A 21 -6.55 15.85 -4.47
C LYS A 21 -6.66 15.62 -5.98
N ASN A 22 -5.97 16.43 -6.78
CA ASN A 22 -5.98 16.31 -8.24
C ASN A 22 -5.28 15.02 -8.68
N HIS A 23 -6.00 14.20 -9.45
CA HIS A 23 -5.51 12.88 -9.88
C HIS A 23 -4.32 12.96 -10.83
N GLN A 24 -4.27 13.96 -11.72
CA GLN A 24 -3.15 14.11 -12.67
C GLN A 24 -1.90 14.61 -11.95
N GLU A 25 -2.03 15.60 -11.06
CA GLU A 25 -0.92 16.08 -10.23
C GLU A 25 -0.37 14.96 -9.34
N ARG A 26 -1.24 14.13 -8.75
CA ARG A 26 -0.83 12.98 -7.95
C ARG A 26 -0.02 11.99 -8.79
N LYS A 27 -0.41 11.72 -10.04
CA LYS A 27 0.37 10.88 -10.95
C LYS A 27 1.74 11.48 -11.27
N ILE A 28 1.82 12.78 -11.49
CA ILE A 28 3.09 13.48 -11.72
C ILE A 28 4.00 13.33 -10.49
N PHE A 29 3.46 13.59 -9.29
CA PHE A 29 4.17 13.41 -8.03
C PHE A 29 4.68 11.97 -7.85
N LEU A 30 3.84 10.96 -8.10
CA LEU A 30 4.23 9.56 -7.93
C LEU A 30 5.35 9.14 -8.90
N ARG A 31 5.37 9.65 -10.14
CA ARG A 31 6.50 9.43 -11.06
C ARG A 31 7.77 10.11 -10.56
N TRP A 32 7.64 11.37 -10.14
CA TRP A 32 8.76 12.13 -9.59
C TRP A 32 9.34 11.42 -8.36
N LEU A 33 8.51 10.95 -7.44
CA LEU A 33 8.94 10.23 -6.24
C LEU A 33 9.71 8.97 -6.63
N TYR A 34 9.15 8.14 -7.52
CA TYR A 34 9.78 6.88 -7.92
C TYR A 34 11.15 7.10 -8.57
N LYS A 35 11.26 8.12 -9.42
CA LYS A 35 12.53 8.52 -10.05
C LYS A 35 13.52 9.04 -9.01
N THR A 36 13.09 9.96 -8.14
CA THR A 36 13.96 10.56 -7.13
C THR A 36 14.54 9.50 -6.20
N GLU A 37 13.70 8.64 -5.65
CA GLU A 37 14.13 7.62 -4.69
C GLU A 37 15.06 6.60 -5.36
N HIS A 38 14.66 6.04 -6.50
CA HIS A 38 15.37 4.89 -7.06
C HIS A 38 16.47 5.23 -8.07
N GLU A 39 16.35 6.31 -8.83
CA GLU A 39 17.32 6.67 -9.88
C GLU A 39 18.29 7.76 -9.44
N ILE A 40 17.83 8.73 -8.63
CA ILE A 40 18.66 9.86 -8.20
C ILE A 40 19.35 9.54 -6.87
N LEU A 41 18.59 9.10 -5.87
CA LEU A 41 19.09 8.76 -4.54
C LEU A 41 19.62 7.32 -4.44
N ASN A 42 19.44 6.52 -5.49
CA ASN A 42 19.86 5.11 -5.55
C ASN A 42 19.32 4.26 -4.40
N ILE A 43 18.14 4.60 -3.88
CA ILE A 43 17.42 3.76 -2.92
C ILE A 43 17.04 2.45 -3.65
N PRO A 44 17.47 1.27 -3.16
CA PRO A 44 17.23 0.01 -3.87
C PRO A 44 15.76 -0.22 -4.20
N LYS A 45 15.46 -0.66 -5.43
CA LYS A 45 14.11 -1.13 -5.76
C LYS A 45 13.90 -2.49 -5.10
N PRO A 46 12.79 -2.70 -4.36
CA PRO A 46 12.48 -4.03 -3.84
C PRO A 46 12.06 -4.96 -4.98
N ASP A 47 12.40 -6.24 -4.89
CA ASP A 47 11.93 -7.25 -5.86
C ASP A 47 10.39 -7.36 -5.85
N ILE A 48 9.79 -7.13 -4.67
CA ILE A 48 8.35 -7.23 -4.43
C ILE A 48 7.91 -6.18 -3.40
N ASN A 49 6.95 -5.34 -3.76
CA ASN A 49 6.13 -4.60 -2.81
C ASN A 49 4.84 -5.38 -2.53
N ILE A 50 4.59 -5.77 -1.28
CA ILE A 50 3.33 -6.42 -0.91
C ILE A 50 2.35 -5.36 -0.42
N PHE A 51 1.24 -5.19 -1.15
CA PHE A 51 0.14 -4.31 -0.75
C PHE A 51 -1.03 -5.13 -0.22
N LEU A 52 -1.28 -4.98 1.08
CA LEU A 52 -2.45 -5.54 1.75
C LEU A 52 -3.67 -4.67 1.45
N ASP A 53 -4.44 -5.08 0.45
CA ASP A 53 -5.65 -4.39 -0.01
C ASP A 53 -6.80 -4.63 0.97
N MET A 54 -6.81 -3.79 2.01
CA MET A 54 -7.85 -3.73 3.03
C MET A 54 -8.95 -2.74 2.62
N PRO A 55 -10.21 -3.18 2.49
CA PRO A 55 -11.30 -2.26 2.17
C PRO A 55 -11.41 -1.14 3.21
N VAL A 56 -11.47 0.10 2.73
CA VAL A 56 -11.56 1.32 3.55
C VAL A 56 -12.63 1.21 4.64
N LYS A 57 -13.83 0.74 4.29
CA LYS A 57 -14.94 0.58 5.25
C LYS A 57 -14.59 -0.34 6.43
N ILE A 58 -13.84 -1.42 6.17
CA ILE A 58 -13.39 -2.35 7.21
C ILE A 58 -12.27 -1.71 8.04
N SER A 59 -11.31 -1.03 7.39
CA SER A 59 -10.24 -0.31 8.08
C SER A 59 -10.78 0.70 9.09
N LEU A 60 -11.79 1.49 8.70
CA LEU A 60 -12.44 2.47 9.57
C LEU A 60 -13.10 1.81 10.79
N ARG A 61 -13.86 0.72 10.57
CA ARG A 61 -14.48 -0.05 11.66
C ARG A 61 -13.44 -0.61 12.64
N LEU A 62 -12.29 -1.09 12.14
CA LEU A 62 -11.21 -1.61 12.98
C LEU A 62 -10.52 -0.51 13.80
N ILE A 63 -10.38 0.71 13.25
CA ILE A 63 -9.83 1.86 13.97
C ILE A 63 -10.78 2.30 15.08
N GLU A 64 -12.08 2.42 14.78
CA GLU A 64 -13.12 2.77 15.75
C GLU A 64 -13.13 1.79 16.93
N LYS A 65 -13.03 0.48 16.66
CA LYS A 65 -12.98 -0.55 17.71
C LYS A 65 -11.73 -0.44 18.61
N ARG A 66 -10.63 0.14 18.14
CA ARG A 66 -9.38 0.29 18.89
C ARG A 66 -9.36 1.50 19.84
N GLY A 67 -10.44 2.29 19.91
CA GLY A 67 -10.56 3.42 20.85
C GLY A 67 -9.58 4.57 20.58
N ARG A 68 -8.91 4.61 19.42
CA ARG A 68 -8.06 5.74 19.00
C ARG A 68 -8.96 6.82 18.42
N MET A 69 -9.60 7.57 19.31
CA MET A 69 -10.72 8.48 19.04
C MET A 69 -10.32 9.96 18.90
N LYS A 70 -9.03 10.29 18.76
CA LYS A 70 -8.57 11.67 18.51
C LYS A 70 -8.45 11.87 17.00
N ASP A 71 -9.23 12.80 16.45
CA ASP A 71 -9.35 13.17 15.02
C ASP A 71 -9.94 12.14 14.06
N ILE A 72 -11.18 11.72 14.30
CA ILE A 72 -11.89 10.74 13.46
C ILE A 72 -12.10 11.25 12.02
N HIS A 73 -12.36 12.56 11.82
CA HIS A 73 -12.69 13.09 10.49
C HIS A 73 -11.45 13.26 9.60
N GLU A 74 -10.40 13.91 10.10
CA GLU A 74 -9.13 14.04 9.37
C GLU A 74 -8.52 12.65 9.09
N ASN A 75 -8.50 11.74 10.06
CA ASN A 75 -7.98 10.39 9.84
C ASN A 75 -8.79 9.58 8.80
N LYS A 76 -10.11 9.82 8.68
CA LYS A 76 -10.97 9.14 7.70
C LYS A 76 -10.63 9.57 6.28
N GLU A 77 -10.62 10.87 6.01
CA GLU A 77 -10.29 11.40 4.68
C GLU A 77 -8.86 11.06 4.29
N HIS A 78 -7.90 11.23 5.20
CA HIS A 78 -6.51 10.86 4.95
C HIS A 78 -6.36 9.38 4.60
N LEU A 79 -7.06 8.48 5.29
CA LEU A 79 -7.02 7.05 5.00
C LEU A 79 -7.59 6.73 3.62
N VAL A 80 -8.72 7.33 3.27
CA VAL A 80 -9.37 7.16 1.95
C VAL A 80 -8.44 7.65 0.85
N HIS A 81 -7.89 8.85 0.98
CA HIS A 81 -7.02 9.42 -0.04
C HIS A 81 -5.69 8.68 -0.15
N ALA A 82 -5.09 8.27 0.97
CA ALA A 82 -3.90 7.45 0.95
C ALA A 82 -4.15 6.11 0.25
N TYR A 83 -5.29 5.46 0.51
CA TYR A 83 -5.69 4.23 -0.19
C TYR A 83 -5.74 4.45 -1.70
N TYR A 84 -6.39 5.51 -2.18
CA TYR A 84 -6.43 5.79 -3.62
C TYR A 84 -5.07 6.20 -4.20
N ALA A 85 -4.21 6.86 -3.44
CA ALA A 85 -2.84 7.13 -3.86
C ALA A 85 -2.04 5.83 -4.06
N TYR A 86 -2.18 4.86 -3.16
CA TYR A 86 -1.62 3.51 -3.37
C TYR A 86 -2.21 2.84 -4.60
N LYS A 87 -3.54 2.89 -4.81
CA LYS A 87 -4.16 2.30 -6.01
C LYS A 87 -3.63 2.93 -7.31
N ASP A 88 -3.41 4.24 -7.33
CA ASP A 88 -2.82 4.93 -8.48
C ASP A 88 -1.37 4.49 -8.72
N MET A 89 -0.57 4.43 -7.66
CA MET A 89 0.82 3.95 -7.73
C MET A 89 0.90 2.50 -8.22
N ILE A 90 0.06 1.60 -7.70
CA ILE A 90 -0.02 0.20 -8.14
C ILE A 90 -0.40 0.12 -9.62
N LYS A 91 -1.34 0.94 -10.09
CA LYS A 91 -1.72 0.98 -11.51
C LYS A 91 -0.57 1.46 -12.41
N MET A 92 0.25 2.38 -11.93
CA MET A 92 1.40 2.92 -12.67
C MET A 92 2.59 1.96 -12.70
N PHE A 93 2.82 1.22 -11.61
CA PHE A 93 4.01 0.38 -11.41
C PHE A 93 3.64 -1.09 -11.17
N GLN A 94 2.71 -1.63 -11.97
CA GLN A 94 2.07 -2.93 -11.70
C GLN A 94 3.04 -4.09 -11.49
N LYS A 95 4.20 -4.08 -12.17
CA LYS A 95 5.21 -5.14 -12.08
C LYS A 95 5.88 -5.21 -10.69
N ASP A 96 5.89 -4.08 -9.98
CA ASP A 96 6.60 -3.93 -8.71
C ASP A 96 5.71 -4.29 -7.50
N PHE A 97 4.41 -4.48 -7.71
CA PHE A 97 3.44 -4.70 -6.65
C PHE A 97 2.78 -6.08 -6.71
N LEU A 98 2.70 -6.72 -5.55
CA LEU A 98 1.86 -7.86 -5.27
C LEU A 98 0.68 -7.42 -4.43
N VAL A 99 -0.53 -7.49 -4.99
CA VAL A 99 -1.75 -7.07 -4.30
C VAL A 99 -2.42 -8.28 -3.66
N ILE A 100 -2.68 -8.20 -2.36
CA ILE A 100 -3.31 -9.25 -1.55
C ILE A 100 -4.61 -8.70 -0.97
N LYS A 101 -5.75 -9.22 -1.40
CA LYS A 101 -7.06 -8.78 -0.89
C LYS A 101 -7.26 -9.29 0.52
N CYS A 102 -7.43 -8.42 1.50
CA CYS A 102 -7.60 -8.83 2.90
C CYS A 102 -9.05 -9.19 3.28
N ALA A 103 -9.99 -8.99 2.36
CA ALA A 103 -11.40 -9.31 2.58
C ALA A 103 -12.03 -9.87 1.31
N ASN A 104 -13.00 -10.78 1.50
CA ASN A 104 -13.81 -11.33 0.42
C ASN A 104 -15.29 -11.18 0.77
N LYS A 105 -16.10 -10.67 -0.17
CA LYS A 105 -17.54 -10.39 0.03
C LYS A 105 -17.84 -9.64 1.34
N GLY A 106 -17.00 -8.66 1.69
CA GLY A 106 -17.15 -7.83 2.89
C GLY A 106 -16.74 -8.50 4.22
N LYS A 107 -16.28 -9.75 4.21
CA LYS A 107 -15.74 -10.46 5.38
C LYS A 107 -14.22 -10.45 5.34
N LEU A 108 -13.59 -10.14 6.48
CA LEU A 108 -12.15 -10.26 6.63
C LEU A 108 -11.72 -11.71 6.42
N ARG A 109 -10.63 -11.89 5.68
CA ARG A 109 -9.93 -13.17 5.63
C ARG A 109 -9.15 -13.37 6.93
N SER A 110 -8.84 -14.62 7.24
CA SER A 110 -7.96 -14.92 8.38
C SER A 110 -6.52 -14.51 8.05
N LYS A 111 -5.69 -14.36 9.09
CA LYS A 111 -4.28 -14.00 8.88
C LYS A 111 -3.53 -15.15 8.21
N GLU A 112 -3.92 -16.37 8.53
CA GLU A 112 -3.36 -17.62 8.02
C GLU A 112 -3.62 -17.73 6.52
N ASP A 113 -4.85 -17.50 6.06
CA ASP A 113 -5.21 -17.50 4.63
C ASP A 113 -4.46 -16.41 3.85
N ILE A 114 -4.33 -15.21 4.43
CA ILE A 114 -3.53 -14.12 3.83
C ILE A 114 -2.03 -14.50 3.79
N HIS A 115 -1.51 -15.14 4.84
CA HIS A 115 -0.12 -15.55 4.96
C HIS A 115 0.24 -16.59 3.91
N GLU A 116 -0.56 -17.65 3.76
CA GLU A 116 -0.34 -18.70 2.77
C GLU A 116 -0.29 -18.11 1.36
N GLU A 117 -1.26 -17.25 0.99
CA GLU A 117 -1.25 -16.61 -0.34
C GLU A 117 0.00 -15.73 -0.57
N ILE A 118 0.41 -14.95 0.44
CA ILE A 118 1.64 -14.16 0.36
C ILE A 118 2.83 -15.08 0.12
N TRP A 119 2.93 -16.15 0.90
CA TRP A 119 4.07 -17.05 0.88
C TRP A 119 4.18 -17.78 -0.46
N GLU A 120 3.09 -18.34 -0.97
CA GLU A 120 3.04 -18.96 -2.29
C GLU A 120 3.50 -18.00 -3.39
N LYS A 121 2.98 -16.77 -3.40
CA LYS A 121 3.33 -15.76 -4.41
C LYS A 121 4.77 -15.28 -4.32
N VAL A 122 5.28 -15.10 -3.10
CA VAL A 122 6.66 -14.69 -2.86
C VAL A 122 7.63 -15.77 -3.30
N LYS A 123 7.38 -17.05 -2.94
CA LYS A 123 8.21 -18.17 -3.41
C LYS A 123 8.29 -18.23 -4.92
N ASN A 124 7.13 -18.19 -5.59
CA ASN A 124 7.06 -18.25 -7.04
C ASN A 124 7.80 -17.09 -7.72
N LYS A 125 7.70 -15.88 -7.15
CA LYS A 125 8.34 -14.69 -7.74
C LYS A 125 9.84 -14.60 -7.46
N LEU A 126 10.32 -15.16 -6.34
CA LEU A 126 11.74 -15.16 -5.96
C LEU A 126 12.48 -16.47 -6.26
N GLY A 127 11.78 -17.51 -6.74
CA GLY A 127 12.36 -18.84 -6.99
C GLY A 127 12.82 -19.54 -5.71
N LEU A 128 12.08 -19.39 -4.61
CA LEU A 128 12.36 -20.02 -3.31
C LEU A 128 11.65 -21.35 -3.11
#